data_AF-Q23UH8-F1
#
_entry.id   AF-Q23UH8-F1
#
_cell.length_a   1.000
_cell.length_b   1.000
_cell.length_c   1.000
_cell.angle_alpha   90.00
_cell.angle_beta   90.00
_cell.angle_gamma   90.00
#
_symmetry.space_group_name_H-M   'P 1'
#
loop_
_entity.id
_entity.type
_entity.pdbx_description
1 polymer ?
#
loop_
_entity_poly.entity_id
_entity_poly.type
_entity_poly.pdbx_seq_one_letter_code
_entity_poly.pdbx_strand_id
1 'polypeptide(L)'
;MRFFAFALLALIAISCVSAQSQADIDKAKKIYECMQNVKEPCQTTDKDCLAEQDKIDECSDKCKTDNASSQSDAMSCVKKCTSTNKDVQTWYDATIACLSSSMTSFVLTFAIALFALLF
;
A
#
# COMPACT_ATOMS: atom_id res chain seq x y z
N MET A 1 -40.54 -14.29 -3.24
CA MET A 1 -39.67 -13.64 -2.23
C MET A 1 -38.21 -14.08 -2.31
N ARG A 2 -37.89 -15.38 -2.51
CA ARG A 2 -36.49 -15.85 -2.62
C ARG A 2 -35.68 -15.24 -3.78
N PHE A 3 -36.25 -15.12 -4.98
CA PHE A 3 -35.55 -14.54 -6.15
C PHE A 3 -35.18 -13.05 -5.97
N PHE A 4 -36.02 -12.27 -5.28
CA PHE A 4 -35.72 -10.86 -4.97
C PHE A 4 -34.56 -10.73 -3.96
N ALA A 5 -34.49 -11.64 -2.97
CA ALA A 5 -33.38 -11.68 -2.03
C ALA A 5 -32.05 -12.00 -2.73
N PHE A 6 -32.03 -12.95 -3.66
CA PHE A 6 -30.83 -13.26 -4.44
C PHE A 6 -30.39 -12.09 -5.34
N ALA A 7 -31.32 -11.38 -5.96
CA ALA A 7 -31.01 -10.19 -6.76
C ALA A 7 -30.42 -9.05 -5.90
N LEU A 8 -30.96 -8.83 -4.70
CA LEU A 8 -30.42 -7.85 -3.75
C LEU A 8 -29.02 -8.22 -3.27
N LEU A 9 -28.76 -9.48 -2.92
CA LEU A 9 -27.43 -9.95 -2.53
C LEU A 9 -26.41 -9.79 -3.65
N ALA A 10 -26.79 -10.05 -4.90
CA ALA A 10 -25.91 -9.83 -6.05
C ALA A 10 -25.58 -8.34 -6.24
N LEU A 11 -26.56 -7.44 -6.11
CA LEU A 11 -26.34 -5.99 -6.19
C LEU A 11 -25.47 -5.46 -5.04
N ILE A 12 -25.62 -6.02 -3.83
CA ILE A 12 -24.76 -5.69 -2.68
C ILE A 12 -23.33 -6.17 -2.95
N ALA A 13 -23.15 -7.41 -3.41
CA ALA A 13 -21.83 -7.93 -3.74
C ALA A 13 -21.11 -7.08 -4.80
N ILE A 14 -21.82 -6.69 -5.87
CA ILE A 14 -21.26 -5.84 -6.93
C ILE A 14 -20.90 -4.44 -6.40
N SER A 15 -21.76 -3.83 -5.59
CA SER A 15 -21.52 -2.50 -5.03
C SER A 15 -20.42 -2.48 -3.96
N CYS A 16 -20.25 -3.56 -3.21
CA CYS A 16 -19.12 -3.73 -2.29
C CYS A 16 -17.79 -3.85 -3.04
N VAL A 17 -17.74 -4.64 -4.11
CA VAL A 17 -16.53 -4.78 -4.94
C VAL A 17 -16.18 -3.45 -5.62
N SER A 18 -17.16 -2.71 -6.13
CA SER A 18 -16.90 -1.41 -6.75
C SER A 18 -16.44 -0.36 -5.73
N ALA A 19 -17.05 -0.30 -4.54
CA ALA A 19 -16.62 0.59 -3.46
C ALA A 19 -15.19 0.27 -2.98
N GLN A 20 -14.85 -1.03 -2.85
CA GLN A 20 -13.50 -1.45 -2.51
C GLN A 20 -12.51 -1.05 -3.60
N SER A 21 -12.84 -1.27 -4.87
CA SER A 21 -11.99 -0.88 -5.99
C SER A 21 -11.74 0.63 -6.05
N GLN A 22 -12.75 1.45 -5.77
CA GLN A 22 -12.59 2.91 -5.72
C GLN A 22 -11.69 3.32 -4.55
N ALA A 23 -11.86 2.71 -3.38
CA ALA A 23 -11.01 2.97 -2.23
C ALA A 23 -9.54 2.60 -2.49
N ASP A 24 -9.29 1.50 -3.20
CA ASP A 24 -7.94 1.09 -3.61
C ASP A 24 -7.32 2.07 -4.61
N ILE A 25 -8.12 2.60 -5.56
CA ILE A 25 -7.67 3.65 -6.50
C ILE A 25 -7.33 4.95 -5.75
N ASP A 26 -8.20 5.40 -4.85
CA ASP A 26 -7.97 6.61 -4.06
C ASP A 26 -6.73 6.46 -3.16
N LYS A 27 -6.52 5.27 -2.63
CA LYS A 27 -5.32 4.90 -1.86
C LYS A 27 -4.06 4.99 -2.72
N ALA A 28 -4.07 4.39 -3.91
CA ALA A 28 -2.94 4.46 -4.83
C ALA A 28 -2.62 5.90 -5.25
N LYS A 29 -3.66 6.71 -5.52
CA LYS A 29 -3.53 8.13 -5.84
C LYS A 29 -2.86 8.91 -4.70
N LYS A 30 -3.27 8.72 -3.45
CA LYS A 30 -2.65 9.39 -2.28
C LYS A 30 -1.19 9.01 -2.10
N ILE A 31 -0.85 7.73 -2.29
CA ILE A 31 0.55 7.27 -2.23
C ILE A 31 1.36 7.96 -3.32
N TYR A 32 0.85 7.99 -4.55
CA TYR A 32 1.51 8.63 -5.68
C TYR A 32 1.72 10.14 -5.46
N GLU A 33 0.69 10.85 -5.02
CA GLU A 33 0.78 12.28 -4.67
C GLU A 33 1.81 12.52 -3.54
N CYS A 34 1.88 11.63 -2.54
CA CYS A 34 2.89 11.72 -1.49
C CYS A 34 4.30 11.53 -2.06
N MET A 35 4.53 10.51 -2.89
CA MET A 35 5.82 10.23 -3.51
C MET A 35 6.31 11.37 -4.42
N GLN A 36 5.42 12.06 -5.15
CA GLN A 36 5.82 13.22 -5.96
C GLN A 36 6.41 14.37 -5.15
N ASN A 37 6.08 14.46 -3.86
CA ASN A 37 6.62 15.48 -2.96
C ASN A 37 7.92 15.05 -2.28
N VAL A 38 8.32 13.78 -2.42
CA VAL A 38 9.59 13.28 -1.94
C VAL A 38 10.67 13.65 -2.96
N LYS A 39 11.62 14.49 -2.57
CA LYS A 39 12.70 14.93 -3.45
C LYS A 39 13.75 13.84 -3.61
N GLU A 40 14.23 13.63 -4.84
CA GLU A 40 15.37 12.73 -5.11
C GLU A 40 16.58 13.06 -4.21
N PRO A 41 17.20 12.05 -3.58
CA PRO A 41 18.26 12.28 -2.61
C PRO A 41 19.61 12.59 -3.26
N CYS A 42 19.84 12.08 -4.48
CA CYS A 42 21.16 12.07 -5.10
C CYS A 42 21.22 12.98 -6.33
N GLN A 43 22.34 13.68 -6.48
CA GLN A 43 22.72 14.27 -7.75
C GLN A 43 23.32 13.21 -8.66
N THR A 44 23.15 13.33 -9.97
CA THR A 44 23.65 12.34 -10.95
C THR A 44 25.17 12.18 -10.96
N THR A 45 25.91 13.14 -10.40
CA THR A 45 27.36 13.12 -10.27
C THR A 45 27.85 12.51 -8.96
N ASP A 46 26.97 12.35 -7.96
CA ASP A 46 27.32 11.84 -6.63
C ASP A 46 27.23 10.31 -6.62
N LYS A 47 28.34 9.67 -6.96
CA LYS A 47 28.43 8.21 -7.08
C LYS A 47 28.23 7.49 -5.74
N ASP A 48 28.66 8.08 -4.64
CA ASP A 48 28.56 7.45 -3.33
C ASP A 48 27.10 7.48 -2.85
N CYS A 49 26.39 8.58 -3.11
CA CYS A 49 24.94 8.66 -2.87
C CYS A 49 24.18 7.63 -3.72
N LEU A 50 24.46 7.58 -5.03
CA LEU A 50 23.80 6.65 -5.95
C LEU A 50 24.03 5.19 -5.55
N ALA A 51 25.24 4.83 -5.13
CA ALA A 51 25.55 3.47 -4.67
C ALA A 51 24.78 3.10 -3.39
N GLU A 52 24.52 4.04 -2.49
CA GLU A 52 23.68 3.80 -1.31
C GLU A 52 22.19 3.73 -1.65
N GLN A 53 21.74 4.51 -2.64
CA GLN A 53 20.37 4.41 -3.18
C GLN A 53 20.14 3.03 -3.82
N ASP A 54 21.07 2.54 -4.65
CA ASP A 54 21.01 1.21 -5.25
C ASP A 54 20.93 0.10 -4.20
N LYS A 55 21.68 0.20 -3.09
CA LYS A 55 21.60 -0.77 -1.97
C LYS A 55 20.23 -0.81 -1.33
N ILE A 56 19.59 0.35 -1.16
CA ILE A 56 18.22 0.44 -0.63
C ILE A 56 17.23 -0.24 -1.58
N ASP A 57 17.36 0.01 -2.89
CA ASP A 57 16.50 -0.58 -3.90
C ASP A 57 16.65 -2.09 -3.98
N GLU A 58 17.90 -2.60 -4.00
CA GLU A 58 18.19 -4.03 -3.95
C GLU A 58 17.63 -4.69 -2.68
N CYS A 59 17.80 -4.05 -1.52
CA CYS A 59 17.23 -4.54 -0.27
C CYS A 59 15.70 -4.60 -0.32
N SER A 60 15.07 -3.54 -0.86
CA SER A 60 13.62 -3.45 -0.99
C SER A 60 13.07 -4.53 -1.93
N ASP A 61 13.72 -4.75 -3.06
CA ASP A 61 13.30 -5.75 -4.05
C ASP A 61 13.53 -7.17 -3.56
N LYS A 62 14.62 -7.42 -2.84
CA LYS A 62 14.81 -8.68 -2.12
C LYS A 62 13.69 -8.93 -1.11
N CYS A 63 13.35 -7.93 -0.29
CA CYS A 63 12.25 -8.04 0.66
C CYS A 63 10.91 -8.36 -0.02
N LYS A 64 10.60 -7.74 -1.15
CA LYS A 64 9.39 -8.04 -1.94
C LYS A 64 9.43 -9.47 -2.49
N THR A 65 10.58 -9.91 -2.99
CA THR A 65 10.75 -11.24 -3.59
C THR A 65 10.65 -12.34 -2.53
N ASP A 66 11.38 -12.20 -1.43
CA ASP A 66 11.42 -13.19 -0.34
C ASP A 66 10.09 -13.29 0.41
N ASN A 67 9.27 -12.23 0.38
CA ASN A 67 7.97 -12.16 1.06
C ASN A 67 6.80 -11.97 0.09
N ALA A 68 6.91 -12.49 -1.14
CA ALA A 68 5.93 -12.28 -2.22
C ALA A 68 4.49 -12.70 -1.85
N SER A 69 4.32 -13.63 -0.91
CA SER A 69 3.03 -14.11 -0.43
C SER A 69 2.34 -13.20 0.59
N SER A 70 3.04 -12.21 1.16
CA SER A 70 2.52 -11.39 2.25
C SER A 70 2.99 -9.94 2.14
N GLN A 71 2.05 -9.05 1.82
CA GLN A 71 2.31 -7.61 1.78
C GLN A 71 2.79 -7.08 3.14
N SER A 72 2.26 -7.60 4.25
CA SER A 72 2.64 -7.17 5.60
C SER A 72 4.09 -7.54 5.92
N ASP A 73 4.50 -8.75 5.56
CA ASP A 73 5.87 -9.22 5.83
C ASP A 73 6.87 -8.54 4.91
N ALA A 74 6.53 -8.35 3.63
CA ALA A 74 7.31 -7.54 2.71
C ALA A 74 7.51 -6.12 3.25
N MET A 75 6.44 -5.46 3.71
CA MET A 75 6.52 -4.11 4.26
C MET A 75 7.34 -4.04 5.56
N SER A 76 7.22 -5.05 6.41
CA SER A 76 8.00 -5.15 7.65
C SER A 76 9.49 -5.43 7.38
N CYS A 77 9.81 -6.12 6.30
CA CYS A 77 11.18 -6.35 5.83
C CYS A 77 11.77 -5.06 5.23
N VAL A 78 11.05 -4.42 4.30
CA VAL A 78 11.45 -3.16 3.64
C VAL A 78 11.79 -2.08 4.68
N LYS A 79 10.99 -1.94 5.74
CA LYS A 79 11.27 -1.01 6.85
C LYS A 79 12.61 -1.21 7.57
N LYS A 80 13.27 -2.36 7.39
CA LYS A 80 14.58 -2.67 7.98
C LYS A 80 15.74 -2.35 7.04
N CYS A 81 15.49 -2.03 5.77
CA CYS A 81 16.51 -1.54 4.87
C CYS A 81 16.99 -0.17 5.36
N THR A 82 18.31 0.03 5.37
CA THR A 82 18.93 1.26 5.88
C THR A 82 20.12 1.64 5.01
N SER A 83 20.33 2.93 4.83
CA SER A 83 21.45 3.54 4.12
C SER A 83 22.40 4.19 5.13
N THR A 84 23.70 4.16 4.84
CA THR A 84 24.69 4.92 5.60
C THR A 84 24.78 6.38 5.16
N ASN A 85 24.32 6.69 3.94
CA ASN A 85 24.12 8.05 3.48
C ASN A 85 22.81 8.63 4.07
N LYS A 86 22.95 9.76 4.77
CA LYS A 86 21.85 10.42 5.49
C LYS A 86 20.75 10.97 4.57
N ASP A 87 21.11 11.47 3.39
CA ASP A 87 20.15 12.04 2.45
C ASP A 87 19.30 10.93 1.83
N VAL A 88 19.95 9.82 1.44
CA VAL A 88 19.27 8.60 0.99
C VAL A 88 18.39 8.02 2.08
N GLN A 89 18.87 7.94 3.33
CA GLN A 89 18.05 7.44 4.45
C GLN A 89 16.82 8.33 4.68
N THR A 90 16.99 9.65 4.63
CA THR A 90 15.89 10.61 4.81
C THR A 90 14.84 10.48 3.70
N TRP A 91 15.29 10.37 2.45
CA TRP A 91 14.42 10.11 1.29
C TRP A 91 13.67 8.78 1.43
N TYR A 92 14.37 7.74 1.86
CA TYR A 92 13.78 6.42 2.02
C TYR A 92 12.73 6.40 3.13
N ASP A 93 13.03 6.98 4.30
CA ASP A 93 12.09 7.08 5.41
C ASP A 93 10.82 7.85 5.01
N ALA A 94 10.96 8.92 4.22
CA ALA A 94 9.82 9.66 3.67
C ALA A 94 8.99 8.81 2.72
N THR A 95 9.65 8.02 1.85
CA THR A 95 8.98 7.08 0.93
C THR A 95 8.20 6.00 1.69
N ILE A 96 8.79 5.43 2.75
CA ILE A 96 8.11 4.46 3.62
C ILE A 96 6.93 5.09 4.37
N ALA A 97 7.06 6.33 4.82
CA ALA A 97 5.97 7.06 5.44
C ALA A 97 4.77 7.19 4.48
N CYS A 98 5.01 7.55 3.21
CA CYS A 98 3.98 7.62 2.17
C CYS A 98 3.23 6.29 1.99
N LEU A 99 3.97 5.18 1.94
CA LEU A 99 3.38 3.84 1.79
C LEU A 99 2.56 3.41 3.02
N SER A 100 3.03 3.76 4.22
CA SER A 100 2.41 3.36 5.49
C SER A 100 1.15 4.15 5.88
N SER A 101 0.95 5.36 5.35
CA SER A 101 -0.20 6.24 5.62
C SER A 101 -1.56 5.69 5.10
N SER A 102 -1.54 4.51 4.49
CA SER A 102 -2.61 3.97 3.66
C SER A 102 -3.36 2.76 4.25
N MET A 103 -3.02 2.32 5.46
CA MET A 103 -3.69 1.21 6.18
C MET A 103 -4.86 1.69 7.04
N THR A 104 -6.03 1.92 6.45
CA THR A 104 -7.30 1.95 7.18
C THR A 104 -8.27 0.95 6.55
N SER A 105 -8.45 -0.20 7.21
CA SER A 105 -9.29 -1.31 6.73
C SER A 105 -10.78 -1.02 6.89
N PHE A 106 -11.54 -1.33 5.85
CA PHE A 106 -13.00 -1.32 5.81
C PHE A 106 -13.60 -2.41 6.71
N VAL A 107 -14.09 -2.01 7.89
CA VAL A 107 -14.82 -2.89 8.84
C VAL A 107 -16.34 -2.92 8.58
N LEU A 108 -16.84 -2.12 7.62
CA LEU A 108 -18.28 -1.85 7.48
C LEU A 108 -19.10 -2.94 6.78
N THR A 109 -18.48 -3.87 6.05
CA THR A 109 -19.22 -4.83 5.22
C THR A 109 -19.87 -5.97 6.01
N PHE A 110 -19.32 -6.31 7.19
CA PHE A 110 -19.84 -7.41 8.01
C PHE A 110 -21.16 -7.08 8.73
N ALA A 111 -21.40 -5.80 9.06
CA ALA A 111 -22.59 -5.39 9.80
C ALA A 111 -23.88 -5.47 8.97
N ILE A 112 -23.80 -5.21 7.66
CA ILE A 112 -24.96 -5.19 6.75
C ILE A 112 -25.40 -6.61 6.38
N ALA A 113 -24.45 -7.53 6.20
CA ALA A 113 -24.73 -8.93 5.91
C ALA A 113 -25.44 -9.66 7.06
N LEU A 114 -25.13 -9.32 8.32
CA LEU A 114 -25.81 -9.87 9.49
C LEU A 114 -27.24 -9.36 9.63
N PHE A 115 -27.52 -8.09 9.27
CA PHE A 115 -28.87 -7.54 9.31
C PHE A 115 -29.81 -8.19 8.28
N ALA A 116 -29.30 -8.50 7.08
CA ALA A 116 -30.08 -9.14 6.01
C ALA A 116 -30.34 -10.65 6.23
N LEU A 117 -29.65 -11.28 7.19
CA LEU A 117 -29.89 -12.67 7.60
C LEU A 117 -30.82 -12.78 8.81
N LEU A 118 -30.97 -11.70 9.58
CA LEU A 118 -31.81 -11.64 10.78
C LEU A 118 -33.22 -11.13 10.52
N PHE A 119 -33.49 -10.55 9.34
CA PHE A 119 -34.79 -10.05 8.88
C PHE A 119 -35.12 -10.58 7.49
#